data_AF-A0A7R7T9H5-F1
#
_entry.id   AF-A0A7R7T9H5-F1
#
_cell.length_a   1.000
_cell.length_b   1.000
_cell.length_c   1.000
_cell.angle_alpha   90.00
_cell.angle_beta   90.00
_cell.angle_gamma   90.00
#
_symmetry.space_group_name_H-M   'P 1'
#
loop_
_entity.id
_entity.type
_entity.pdbx_description
1 polymer ?
#
loop_
_entity_poly.entity_id
_entity_poly.type
_entity_poly.pdbx_seq_one_letter_code
_entity_poly.pdbx_strand_id
1 'polypeptide(L)'
;MLKGLSPILSPDLLWTLRAMGHGDEITIVDANYPATSAGPDLIRIDAATAPQVLEAVLSLLPLDQYDDVAAISMQVVGDPDRREPIVDEFEAIVQRHEPSHKVHSLERFAFYERANSGYAIIQTGETRQYGNLILKKGIVPPS
;
A
#
# COMPACT_ATOMS: atom_id res chain seq x y z
N MET A 1 20.97 6.80 -2.12
CA MET A 1 21.08 6.31 -0.73
C MET A 1 21.16 7.48 0.22
N LEU A 2 20.38 7.45 1.29
CA LEU A 2 20.37 8.46 2.36
C LEU A 2 20.44 7.76 3.72
N LYS A 3 20.95 8.44 4.74
CA LYS A 3 21.03 7.89 6.11
C LYS A 3 19.62 7.82 6.71
N GLY A 4 19.27 6.68 7.33
CA GLY A 4 17.98 6.49 7.99
C GLY A 4 16.80 6.19 7.08
N LEU A 5 16.99 6.10 5.75
CA LEU A 5 15.95 5.75 4.80
C LEU A 5 16.24 4.41 4.13
N SER A 6 15.20 3.62 3.89
CA SER A 6 15.31 2.36 3.14
C SER A 6 15.84 2.61 1.71
N PRO A 7 16.78 1.80 1.20
CA PRO A 7 17.23 1.85 -0.20
C PRO A 7 16.10 1.63 -1.22
N ILE A 8 15.02 0.95 -0.81
CA ILE A 8 13.85 0.67 -1.66
C ILE A 8 13.14 1.96 -2.08
N LEU A 9 13.24 3.00 -1.23
CA LEU A 9 12.62 4.30 -1.49
C LEU A 9 13.40 5.04 -2.58
N SER A 10 12.98 4.84 -3.82
CA SER A 10 13.50 5.56 -4.97
C SER A 10 13.25 7.08 -4.82
N PRO A 11 14.00 7.93 -5.55
CA PRO A 11 13.75 9.38 -5.52
C PRO A 11 12.29 9.74 -5.82
N ASP A 12 11.68 9.09 -6.82
CA ASP A 12 10.30 9.35 -7.22
C ASP A 12 9.31 8.88 -6.16
N LEU A 13 9.58 7.75 -5.49
CA LEU A 13 8.74 7.29 -4.39
C LEU A 13 8.81 8.24 -3.18
N LEU A 14 10.00 8.70 -2.82
CA LEU A 14 10.16 9.70 -1.75
C LEU A 14 9.41 10.99 -2.07
N TRP A 15 9.52 11.47 -3.30
CA TRP A 15 8.79 12.65 -3.76
C TRP A 15 7.28 12.43 -3.65
N THR A 16 6.79 11.30 -4.16
CA THR A 16 5.36 10.93 -4.15
C THR A 16 4.81 10.89 -2.73
N LEU A 17 5.45 10.12 -1.83
CA LEU A 17 5.03 10.02 -0.43
C LEU A 17 5.01 11.39 0.27
N ARG A 18 5.97 12.27 -0.06
CA ARG A 18 6.06 13.60 0.53
C ARG A 18 5.06 14.59 -0.05
N ALA A 19 4.69 14.44 -1.31
CA ALA A 19 3.74 15.29 -2.04
C ALA A 19 2.28 14.97 -1.70
N MET A 20 1.97 13.71 -1.39
CA MET A 20 0.64 13.29 -0.93
C MET A 20 0.14 14.16 0.24
N GLY A 21 -1.12 14.56 0.21
CA GLY A 21 -1.85 15.19 1.30
C GLY A 21 -2.51 14.17 2.24
N HIS A 22 -3.12 14.66 3.32
CA HIS A 22 -3.96 13.82 4.18
C HIS A 22 -5.18 13.34 3.40
N GLY A 23 -5.44 12.03 3.46
CA GLY A 23 -6.54 11.36 2.77
C GLY A 23 -6.18 10.83 1.39
N ASP A 24 -5.02 11.21 0.82
CA ASP A 24 -4.53 10.61 -0.41
C ASP A 24 -4.19 9.14 -0.20
N GLU A 25 -4.45 8.34 -1.23
CA GLU A 25 -4.24 6.89 -1.21
C GLU A 25 -3.12 6.48 -2.17
N ILE A 26 -2.24 5.60 -1.72
CA ILE A 26 -1.22 4.97 -2.56
C ILE A 26 -1.40 3.47 -2.51
N THR A 27 -1.33 2.81 -3.66
CA THR A 27 -1.57 1.36 -3.74
C THR A 27 -0.27 0.62 -4.03
N ILE A 28 0.11 -0.32 -3.16
CA ILE A 28 1.16 -1.31 -3.44
C ILE A 28 0.49 -2.49 -4.14
N VAL A 29 0.98 -2.89 -5.31
CA VAL A 29 0.36 -3.96 -6.09
C VAL A 29 1.35 -5.06 -6.47
N ASP A 30 0.80 -6.26 -6.64
CA ASP A 30 1.53 -7.43 -7.09
C ASP A 30 1.85 -7.36 -8.60
N ALA A 31 2.66 -8.30 -9.07
CA ALA A 31 3.12 -8.34 -10.46
C ALA A 31 2.00 -8.60 -11.48
N ASN A 32 0.84 -9.10 -11.05
CA ASN A 32 -0.30 -9.43 -11.91
C ASN A 32 -1.32 -8.29 -12.00
N TYR A 33 -1.24 -7.28 -11.12
CA TYR A 33 -2.14 -6.14 -11.16
C TYR A 33 -1.94 -5.32 -12.44
N PRO A 34 -3.02 -4.86 -13.12
CA PRO A 34 -2.93 -4.14 -14.39
C PRO A 34 -2.54 -2.65 -14.21
N ALA A 35 -1.41 -2.41 -13.53
CA ALA A 35 -1.01 -1.08 -13.04
C ALA A 35 -0.76 -0.08 -14.18
N THR A 36 -0.17 -0.51 -15.29
CA THR A 36 0.11 0.37 -16.44
C THR A 36 -1.17 0.95 -17.07
N SER A 37 -2.28 0.23 -16.99
CA SER A 37 -3.58 0.67 -17.53
C SER A 37 -4.52 1.24 -16.47
N ALA A 38 -4.08 1.35 -15.21
CA ALA A 38 -4.93 1.71 -14.08
C ALA A 38 -5.30 3.20 -14.04
N GLY A 39 -4.41 4.09 -14.51
CA GLY A 39 -4.64 5.54 -14.55
C GLY A 39 -3.67 6.36 -13.69
N PRO A 40 -3.48 6.06 -12.39
CA PRO A 40 -2.56 6.81 -11.53
C PRO A 40 -1.10 6.72 -12.00
N ASP A 41 -0.28 7.64 -11.49
CA ASP A 41 1.16 7.59 -11.71
C ASP A 41 1.75 6.26 -11.19
N LEU A 42 2.60 5.65 -12.00
CA LEU A 42 3.14 4.32 -11.75
C LEU A 42 4.62 4.38 -11.37
N ILE A 43 4.95 3.83 -10.22
CA ILE A 43 6.33 3.61 -9.74
C ILE A 43 6.62 2.11 -9.77
N ARG A 44 7.70 1.68 -10.41
CA ARG A 44 8.07 0.26 -10.48
C ARG A 44 9.21 -0.08 -9.54
N ILE A 45 9.03 -1.13 -8.75
CA ILE A 45 10.04 -1.71 -7.86
C ILE A 45 10.03 -3.23 -8.05
N ASP A 46 10.43 -3.66 -9.24
CA ASP A 46 10.26 -5.04 -9.72
C ASP A 46 11.02 -6.10 -8.95
N ALA A 47 12.09 -5.71 -8.25
CA ALA A 47 12.97 -6.65 -7.55
C ALA A 47 12.60 -6.85 -6.07
N ALA A 48 11.59 -6.13 -5.56
CA ALA A 48 11.16 -6.20 -4.17
C ALA A 48 9.79 -6.87 -4.05
N THR A 49 9.56 -7.53 -2.92
CA THR A 49 8.24 -8.06 -2.57
C THR A 49 7.33 -6.95 -2.04
N ALA A 50 6.01 -7.16 -2.10
CA ALA A 50 5.05 -6.20 -1.57
C ALA A 50 5.26 -5.94 -0.06
N PRO A 51 5.55 -6.94 0.80
CA PRO A 51 5.90 -6.70 2.19
C PRO A 51 7.16 -5.84 2.39
N GLN A 52 8.20 -6.03 1.56
CA GLN A 52 9.42 -5.20 1.64
C GLN A 52 9.14 -3.73 1.29
N VAL A 53 8.30 -3.50 0.29
CA VAL A 53 7.87 -2.15 -0.09
C VAL A 53 6.98 -1.56 1.00
N LEU A 54 6.06 -2.33 1.57
CA LEU A 54 5.19 -1.89 2.67
C LEU A 54 6.00 -1.43 3.89
N GLU A 55 6.99 -2.22 4.32
CA GLU A 55 7.89 -1.88 5.42
C GLU A 55 8.63 -0.55 5.15
N ALA A 56 9.10 -0.37 3.91
CA ALA A 56 9.78 0.85 3.51
C ALA A 56 8.84 2.07 3.49
N VAL A 57 7.62 1.91 2.98
CA VAL A 57 6.62 2.98 2.92
C VAL A 57 6.17 3.40 4.31
N LEU A 58 5.76 2.46 5.18
CA LEU A 58 5.27 2.76 6.52
C LEU A 58 6.35 3.27 7.48
N SER A 59 7.63 3.09 7.15
CA SER A 59 8.70 3.77 7.91
C SER A 59 8.67 5.30 7.78
N LEU A 60 7.88 5.85 6.84
CA LEU A 60 7.72 7.29 6.61
C LEU A 60 6.27 7.77 6.54
N LEU A 61 5.36 6.96 6.01
CA LEU A 61 4.00 7.34 5.71
C LEU A 61 3.08 7.04 6.91
N PRO A 62 2.57 8.05 7.63
CA PRO A 62 1.58 7.81 8.67
C PRO A 62 0.27 7.35 8.05
N LEU A 63 -0.42 6.41 8.70
CA LEU A 63 -1.77 6.03 8.30
C LEU A 63 -2.84 6.96 8.88
N ASP A 64 -3.95 7.10 8.15
CA ASP A 64 -5.07 7.97 8.53
C ASP A 64 -5.67 7.56 9.89
N GLN A 65 -5.54 8.45 10.88
CA GLN A 65 -6.08 8.25 12.23
C GLN A 65 -7.54 8.68 12.40
N TYR A 66 -8.14 9.31 11.38
CA TYR A 66 -9.53 9.77 11.39
C TYR A 66 -10.47 8.83 10.62
N ASP A 67 -9.92 7.85 9.93
CA ASP A 67 -10.64 6.80 9.22
C ASP A 67 -10.19 5.44 9.72
N ASP A 68 -11.13 4.62 10.19
CA ASP A 68 -10.82 3.26 10.65
C ASP A 68 -10.25 2.40 9.50
N VAL A 69 -10.50 2.76 8.24
CA VAL A 69 -10.17 1.99 7.05
C VAL A 69 -8.99 2.64 6.29
N ALA A 70 -7.80 2.55 6.86
CA ALA A 70 -6.58 3.15 6.29
C ALA A 70 -5.63 2.15 5.58
N ALA A 71 -5.82 0.85 5.76
CA ALA A 71 -5.07 -0.20 5.06
C ALA A 71 -6.05 -1.25 4.54
N ILE A 72 -6.02 -1.53 3.23
CA ILE A 72 -7.09 -2.30 2.57
C ILE A 72 -6.50 -3.29 1.59
N SER A 73 -6.81 -4.57 1.78
CA SER A 73 -6.48 -5.67 0.88
C SER A 73 -7.67 -6.03 -0.03
N MET A 74 -7.41 -6.86 -1.03
CA MET A 74 -8.46 -7.38 -1.91
C MET A 74 -8.97 -8.73 -1.40
N GLN A 75 -10.29 -8.91 -1.38
CA GLN A 75 -10.95 -10.18 -1.05
C GLN A 75 -10.70 -11.25 -2.11
N VAL A 76 -10.68 -12.52 -1.68
CA VAL A 76 -10.60 -13.65 -2.60
C VAL A 76 -11.91 -13.79 -3.37
N VAL A 77 -11.81 -13.89 -4.70
CA VAL A 77 -12.99 -13.99 -5.57
C VAL A 77 -13.76 -15.28 -5.26
N GLY A 78 -15.04 -15.12 -4.91
CA GLY A 78 -15.93 -16.23 -4.56
C GLY A 78 -15.77 -16.76 -3.13
N ASP A 79 -14.86 -16.19 -2.34
CA ASP A 79 -14.62 -16.59 -0.94
C ASP A 79 -14.10 -15.40 -0.11
N PRO A 80 -14.96 -14.43 0.23
CA PRO A 80 -14.54 -13.18 0.89
C PRO A 80 -14.02 -13.38 2.33
N ASP A 81 -14.34 -14.51 2.95
CA ASP A 81 -13.86 -14.87 4.30
C ASP A 81 -12.47 -15.54 4.27
N ARG A 82 -12.02 -15.99 3.09
CA ARG A 82 -10.67 -16.54 2.92
C ARG A 82 -9.63 -15.42 2.96
N ARG A 83 -8.66 -15.60 3.85
CA ARG A 83 -7.51 -14.73 4.03
C ARG A 83 -6.25 -15.42 3.51
N GLU A 84 -5.59 -14.81 2.54
CA GLU A 84 -4.33 -15.33 2.00
C GLU A 84 -3.15 -15.03 2.94
N PRO A 85 -2.11 -15.89 3.00
CA PRO A 85 -0.96 -15.69 3.88
C PRO A 85 -0.26 -14.32 3.73
N ILE A 86 -0.27 -13.75 2.52
CA ILE A 86 0.30 -12.43 2.28
C ILE A 86 -0.43 -11.31 3.03
N VAL A 87 -1.74 -11.46 3.27
CA VAL A 87 -2.54 -10.50 4.03
C VAL A 87 -2.17 -10.52 5.52
N ASP A 88 -1.76 -11.68 6.04
CA ASP A 88 -1.25 -11.78 7.42
C ASP A 88 0.13 -11.13 7.57
N GLU A 89 0.98 -11.23 6.55
CA GLU A 89 2.25 -10.49 6.51
C GLU A 89 2.01 -8.97 6.48
N PHE A 90 1.07 -8.51 5.66
CA PHE A 90 0.69 -7.09 5.64
C PHE A 90 0.16 -6.63 7.00
N GLU A 91 -0.73 -7.39 7.63
CA GLU A 91 -1.26 -7.10 8.96
C GLU A 91 -0.15 -6.96 10.00
N ALA A 92 0.80 -7.89 10.03
CA ALA A 92 1.90 -7.87 10.98
C ALA A 92 2.81 -6.65 10.78
N ILE A 93 2.99 -6.17 9.55
CA ILE A 93 3.77 -4.98 9.24
C ILE A 93 2.99 -3.72 9.61
N VAL A 94 1.71 -3.63 9.23
CA VAL A 94 0.82 -2.51 9.60
C VAL A 94 0.79 -2.33 11.11
N GLN A 95 0.52 -3.38 11.88
CA GLN A 95 0.47 -3.29 13.34
C GLN A 95 1.81 -2.91 14.01
N ARG A 96 2.94 -3.17 13.35
CA ARG A 96 4.26 -2.80 13.88
C ARG A 96 4.51 -1.29 13.77
N HIS A 97 4.14 -0.69 12.63
CA HIS A 97 4.34 0.74 12.38
C HIS A 97 3.18 1.59 12.89
N GLU A 98 1.97 1.05 12.83
CA GLU A 98 0.70 1.73 13.11
C GLU A 98 -0.19 0.84 14.01
N PRO A 99 0.12 0.72 15.31
CA PRO A 99 -0.51 -0.28 16.20
C PRO A 99 -2.02 -0.12 16.40
N SER A 100 -2.59 1.04 16.06
CA SER A 100 -4.03 1.29 16.09
C SER A 100 -4.78 0.80 14.86
N HIS A 101 -4.07 0.38 13.82
CA HIS A 101 -4.63 0.04 12.52
C HIS A 101 -4.58 -1.47 12.26
N LYS A 102 -5.50 -1.91 11.40
CA LYS A 102 -5.60 -3.28 10.91
C LYS A 102 -5.82 -3.29 9.41
N VAL A 103 -5.63 -4.44 8.77
CA VAL A 103 -5.92 -4.61 7.34
C VAL A 103 -7.38 -4.98 7.15
N HIS A 104 -8.09 -4.11 6.44
CA HIS A 104 -9.45 -4.31 5.96
C HIS A 104 -9.45 -5.01 4.60
N SER A 105 -10.62 -5.40 4.10
CA SER A 105 -10.76 -6.01 2.79
C SER A 105 -11.90 -5.41 1.97
N LEU A 106 -11.73 -5.38 0.65
CA LEU A 106 -12.76 -4.96 -0.31
C LEU A 106 -12.96 -6.03 -1.38
N GLU A 107 -14.18 -6.12 -1.90
CA GLU A 107 -14.49 -6.90 -3.11
C GLU A 107 -13.60 -6.41 -4.28
N ARG A 108 -13.22 -7.33 -5.17
CA ARG A 108 -12.23 -7.09 -6.24
C ARG A 108 -12.52 -5.85 -7.10
N PHE A 109 -13.75 -5.65 -7.54
CA PHE A 109 -14.07 -4.51 -8.41
C PHE A 109 -14.08 -3.20 -7.63
N ALA A 110 -14.57 -3.20 -6.39
CA ALA A 110 -14.46 -2.05 -5.49
C ALA A 110 -12.99 -1.71 -5.18
N PHE A 111 -12.14 -2.72 -5.02
CA PHE A 111 -10.70 -2.53 -4.87
C PHE A 111 -10.10 -1.88 -6.12
N TYR A 112 -10.44 -2.35 -7.32
CA TYR A 112 -9.96 -1.75 -8.58
C TYR A 112 -10.42 -0.30 -8.73
N GLU A 113 -11.69 0.00 -8.47
CA GLU A 113 -12.21 1.37 -8.54
C GLU A 113 -11.43 2.31 -7.60
N ARG A 114 -11.22 1.88 -6.36
CA ARG A 114 -10.50 2.68 -5.35
C ARG A 114 -9.01 2.84 -5.69
N ALA A 115 -8.32 1.75 -6.01
CA ALA A 115 -6.90 1.77 -6.36
C ALA A 115 -6.62 2.61 -7.63
N ASN A 116 -7.48 2.51 -8.65
CA ASN A 116 -7.36 3.28 -9.89
C ASN A 116 -7.69 4.76 -9.74
N SER A 117 -8.36 5.14 -8.64
CA SER A 117 -8.66 6.53 -8.30
C SER A 117 -7.67 7.12 -7.29
N GLY A 118 -6.70 6.33 -6.83
CA GLY A 118 -5.68 6.75 -5.87
C GLY A 118 -4.65 7.71 -6.47
N TYR A 119 -3.80 8.25 -5.61
CA TYR A 119 -2.74 9.20 -5.96
C TYR A 119 -1.66 8.55 -6.84
N ALA A 120 -1.21 7.35 -6.47
CA ALA A 120 -0.18 6.62 -7.20
C ALA A 120 -0.28 5.11 -6.96
N ILE A 121 0.35 4.34 -7.85
CA ILE A 121 0.49 2.89 -7.73
C ILE A 121 1.98 2.54 -7.70
N ILE A 122 2.37 1.68 -6.76
CA ILE A 122 3.69 1.07 -6.67
C ILE A 122 3.56 -0.39 -7.11
N GLN A 123 4.04 -0.71 -8.31
CA GLN A 123 4.06 -2.10 -8.78
C GLN A 123 5.35 -2.80 -8.35
N THR A 124 5.18 -3.94 -7.69
CA THR A 124 6.26 -4.74 -7.10
C THR A 124 6.54 -6.00 -7.91
N GLY A 125 7.58 -6.73 -7.51
CA GLY A 125 7.88 -8.08 -8.00
C GLY A 125 7.12 -9.19 -7.28
N GLU A 126 6.13 -8.87 -6.44
CA GLU A 126 5.37 -9.86 -5.69
C GLU A 126 4.61 -10.79 -6.64
N THR A 127 4.89 -12.09 -6.56
CA THR A 127 4.27 -13.09 -7.43
C THR A 127 3.07 -13.78 -6.77
N ARG A 128 2.92 -13.66 -5.44
CA ARG A 128 1.78 -14.23 -4.72
C ARG A 128 0.50 -13.47 -5.08
N GLN A 129 -0.59 -14.20 -5.22
CA GLN A 129 -1.90 -13.62 -5.54
C GLN A 129 -2.42 -12.80 -4.36
N TYR A 130 -3.26 -11.80 -4.67
CA TYR A 130 -3.84 -10.90 -3.67
C TYR A 130 -2.79 -10.09 -2.89
N GLY A 131 -1.60 -9.91 -3.46
CA GLY A 131 -0.51 -9.10 -2.90
C GLY A 131 -0.69 -7.60 -3.12
N ASN A 132 -1.94 -7.13 -3.03
CA ASN A 132 -2.31 -5.74 -3.28
C ASN A 132 -2.82 -5.10 -2.00
N LEU A 133 -2.35 -3.90 -1.70
CA LEU A 133 -2.69 -3.17 -0.49
C LEU A 133 -2.79 -1.67 -0.78
N ILE A 134 -3.95 -1.08 -0.50
CA ILE A 134 -4.17 0.37 -0.52
C ILE A 134 -3.81 0.92 0.86
N LEU A 135 -3.08 2.04 0.89
CA LEU A 135 -2.72 2.77 2.11
C LEU A 135 -3.24 4.20 2.01
N LYS A 136 -3.97 4.66 3.03
CA LYS A 136 -4.49 6.02 3.13
C LYS A 136 -3.64 6.87 4.07
N LYS A 137 -3.15 8.00 3.58
CA LYS A 137 -2.23 8.87 4.32
C LYS A 137 -2.92 9.65 5.43
N GLY A 138 -2.37 9.58 6.63
CA GLY A 138 -2.78 10.38 7.78
C GLY A 138 -2.08 11.73 7.91
N ILE A 139 -2.21 12.33 9.09
CA ILE A 139 -1.52 13.57 9.43
C ILE A 139 -0.26 13.29 10.26
N VAL A 140 0.77 14.11 10.04
CA VAL A 140 1.88 14.26 10.99
C VAL A 140 1.50 15.41 11.93
N PRO A 141 1.31 15.18 13.24
CA PRO A 141 0.97 16.25 14.18
C PRO A 141 2.05 17.34 14.21
N PRO A 142 1.67 18.61 14.43
CA PRO A 142 2.65 19.68 14.65
C PRO A 142 3.49 19.37 15.89
N SER A 143 4.80 19.59 15.77
CA SER A 143 5.79 19.46 16.86
C SER A 143 5.91 20.73 17.69
#